data_AF-A0A2K3KU79-F1
#
_entry.id   AF-A0A2K3KU79-F1
#
_cell.length_a   1.000
_cell.length_b   1.000
_cell.length_c   1.000
_cell.angle_alpha   90.00
_cell.angle_beta   90.00
_cell.angle_gamma   90.00
#
_symmetry.space_group_name_H-M   'P 1'
#
loop_
_entity.id
_entity.type
_entity.pdbx_description
1 polymer ?
#
loop_
_entity_poly.entity_id
_entity_poly.type
_entity_poly.pdbx_seq_one_letter_code
_entity_poly.pdbx_strand_id
1 'polypeptide(L)'
;LLQLKPASFGEDWIKLLLSRICLEESQLPVLFSKLQFKDILDCEDTKSRDDQFSSEQVFLLQILSEILNERIGDVTISKDVALFVYGIFKKSIGVLEQAVRGKSGLPSGITAVDVLGYSLTMLRDICAHDSIRGDEEDANNVVDVLLSYSLVELLLILLGDLEPPAIIRKGIKQSDNQDGANCSSKPCPYKGFRRDIVALIGNCVHRRKHVQDEIRSRNGILLLLQ
;
A
#
# COMPACT_ATOMS: atom_id res chain seq x y z
N LEU A 1 6.30 31.65 27.11
CA LEU A 1 5.86 30.36 27.69
C LEU A 1 5.22 29.55 26.59
N LEU A 2 6.02 28.69 25.94
CA LEU A 2 5.54 27.73 24.96
C LEU A 2 4.64 26.73 25.69
N GLN A 3 3.36 26.67 25.33
CA GLN A 3 2.51 25.57 25.74
C GLN A 3 2.99 24.32 25.00
N LEU A 4 3.82 23.52 25.68
CA LEU A 4 3.95 22.10 25.39
C LEU A 4 2.56 21.49 25.59
N LYS A 5 1.92 21.09 24.48
CA LYS A 5 0.81 20.13 24.54
C LYS A 5 1.29 18.94 25.37
N PRO A 6 0.52 18.44 26.34
CA PRO A 6 0.84 17.18 26.97
C PRO A 6 0.81 16.12 25.86
N ALA A 7 1.98 15.59 25.51
CA ALA A 7 2.08 14.42 24.65
C ALA A 7 1.26 13.31 25.31
N SER A 8 0.47 12.62 24.50
CA SER A 8 -0.21 11.38 24.87
C SER A 8 0.87 10.33 25.11
N PHE A 9 1.52 10.40 26.27
CA PHE A 9 2.71 9.62 26.61
C PHE A 9 2.46 8.11 26.50
N GLY A 10 1.19 7.69 26.52
CA GLY A 10 0.74 6.30 26.43
C GLY A 10 0.61 5.73 25.01
N GLU A 11 0.39 6.53 23.97
CA GLU A 11 0.29 6.03 22.59
C GLU A 11 1.63 6.17 21.85
N ASP A 12 2.40 7.20 22.19
CA ASP A 12 3.68 7.51 21.55
C ASP A 12 4.75 6.44 21.85
N TRP A 13 4.75 5.83 23.06
CA TRP A 13 5.75 4.81 23.40
C TRP A 13 5.56 3.51 22.61
N ILE A 14 4.32 3.11 22.32
CA ILE A 14 4.04 1.92 21.50
C ILE A 14 4.55 2.15 20.09
N LYS A 15 4.28 3.33 19.52
CA LYS A 15 4.78 3.71 18.19
C LYS A 15 6.31 3.68 18.14
N LEU A 16 6.99 4.24 19.14
CA LEU A 16 8.46 4.21 19.22
C LEU A 16 9.00 2.78 19.34
N LEU A 17 8.39 1.95 20.19
CA LEU A 17 8.81 0.55 20.37
C LEU A 17 8.62 -0.27 19.08
N LEU A 18 7.46 -0.15 18.44
CA LEU A 18 7.17 -0.86 17.19
C LEU A 18 8.04 -0.36 16.04
N SER A 19 8.33 0.94 15.98
CA SER A 19 9.29 1.50 15.04
C SER A 19 10.65 0.79 15.15
N ARG A 20 11.20 0.74 16.37
CA ARG A 20 12.49 0.09 16.64
C ARG A 20 12.48 -1.40 16.28
N ILE A 21 11.49 -2.15 16.78
CA ILE A 21 11.44 -3.61 16.62
C ILE A 21 11.13 -4.01 15.16
N CYS A 22 10.10 -3.40 14.56
CA CYS A 22 9.59 -3.85 13.27
C CYS A 22 10.43 -3.33 12.11
N LEU A 23 10.85 -2.06 12.16
CA LEU A 23 11.43 -1.37 11.02
C LEU A 23 12.96 -1.37 11.05
N GLU A 24 13.58 -1.12 12.21
CA GLU A 24 15.04 -1.09 12.34
C GLU A 24 15.62 -2.50 12.59
N GLU A 25 15.08 -3.22 13.58
CA GLU A 25 15.52 -4.59 13.91
C GLU A 25 14.94 -5.66 12.98
N SER A 26 14.15 -5.25 11.99
CA SER A 26 13.58 -6.10 10.94
C SER A 26 12.76 -7.29 11.46
N GLN A 27 12.15 -7.16 12.65
CA GLN A 27 11.32 -8.21 13.25
C GLN A 27 9.86 -8.19 12.76
N LEU A 28 9.51 -7.30 11.82
CA LEU A 28 8.17 -7.23 11.25
C LEU A 28 7.66 -8.60 10.75
N PRO A 29 8.43 -9.41 9.99
CA PRO A 29 7.95 -10.71 9.53
C PRO A 29 7.57 -11.66 10.67
N VAL A 30 8.41 -11.71 11.71
CA VAL A 30 8.24 -12.59 12.87
C VAL A 30 7.04 -12.17 13.71
N LEU A 31 6.89 -10.86 13.94
CA LEU A 31 5.75 -10.35 14.69
C LEU A 31 4.45 -10.54 13.90
N PHE A 32 4.44 -10.17 12.63
CA PHE A 32 3.27 -10.27 11.76
C PHE A 32 2.75 -11.71 11.64
N SER A 33 3.65 -12.71 11.52
CA SER A 33 3.24 -14.12 11.48
C SER A 33 2.65 -14.60 12.81
N LYS A 34 3.19 -14.14 13.96
CA LYS A 34 2.68 -14.51 15.29
C LYS A 34 1.29 -13.93 15.58
N LEU A 35 0.93 -12.82 14.93
CA LEU A 35 -0.39 -12.20 15.05
C LEU A 35 -1.47 -12.89 14.22
N GLN A 36 -1.12 -13.87 13.39
CA GLN A 36 -2.07 -14.74 12.70
C GLN A 36 -2.64 -15.79 13.68
N PHE A 37 -3.33 -15.33 14.72
CA PHE A 37 -3.94 -16.23 15.70
C PHE A 37 -5.15 -16.90 15.06
N LYS A 38 -5.14 -18.24 15.02
CA LYS A 38 -6.25 -19.05 14.52
C LYS A 38 -7.01 -19.52 15.76
N ASP A 39 -8.14 -18.91 16.06
CA ASP A 39 -9.01 -19.44 17.10
C ASP A 39 -9.33 -20.90 16.76
N ILE A 40 -8.97 -21.80 17.68
CA ILE A 40 -9.27 -23.23 17.61
C ILE A 40 -10.76 -23.38 17.92
N LEU A 41 -11.60 -23.07 16.93
CA LEU A 41 -12.97 -23.55 16.89
C LEU A 41 -13.14 -24.33 15.58
N ASP A 42 -12.88 -25.62 15.72
CA ASP A 42 -13.27 -26.66 14.77
C ASP A 42 -14.76 -26.48 14.41
N CYS A 43 -15.02 -26.14 13.16
CA CYS A 43 -16.21 -26.60 12.47
C CYS A 43 -15.75 -27.01 11.08
N GLU A 44 -15.96 -28.29 10.79
CA GLU A 44 -15.59 -28.93 9.54
C GLU A 44 -16.16 -28.18 8.33
N ASP A 45 -15.42 -28.31 7.24
CA ASP A 45 -15.80 -27.98 5.87
C ASP A 45 -15.59 -26.52 5.42
N THR A 46 -14.40 -26.27 4.84
CA THR A 46 -14.24 -25.61 3.53
C THR A 46 -12.75 -25.55 3.17
N LYS A 47 -12.42 -26.00 1.96
CA LYS A 47 -11.11 -25.75 1.33
C LYS A 47 -10.80 -24.24 1.35
N SER A 48 -9.54 -23.89 1.63
CA SER A 48 -8.91 -22.55 1.57
C SER A 48 -9.09 -21.59 2.77
N ARG A 49 -8.28 -21.73 3.84
CA ARG A 49 -8.17 -20.68 4.90
C ARG A 49 -6.75 -20.31 5.32
N ASP A 50 -5.72 -20.65 4.54
CA ASP A 50 -4.33 -20.24 4.85
C ASP A 50 -3.96 -18.81 4.39
N ASP A 51 -4.88 -18.11 3.73
CA ASP A 51 -4.64 -16.76 3.18
C ASP A 51 -5.37 -15.62 3.89
N GLN A 52 -6.10 -15.90 4.98
CA GLN A 52 -6.87 -14.89 5.67
C GLN A 52 -6.01 -14.12 6.70
N PHE A 53 -6.00 -12.79 6.58
CA PHE A 53 -5.36 -11.90 7.55
C PHE A 53 -6.22 -11.72 8.80
N SER A 54 -5.59 -11.53 9.96
CA SER A 54 -6.27 -11.28 11.24
C SER A 54 -6.49 -9.79 11.52
N SER A 55 -7.35 -9.47 12.49
CA SER A 55 -7.54 -8.09 12.99
C SER A 55 -6.28 -7.52 13.60
N GLU A 56 -5.48 -8.35 14.27
CA GLU A 56 -4.24 -7.96 14.94
C GLU A 56 -3.17 -7.61 13.91
N GLN A 57 -3.12 -8.35 12.79
CA GLN A 57 -2.25 -8.03 11.66
C GLN A 57 -2.61 -6.67 11.03
N VAL A 58 -3.91 -6.39 10.85
CA VAL A 58 -4.36 -5.08 10.35
C VAL A 58 -3.99 -3.97 11.33
N PHE A 59 -4.20 -4.19 12.62
CA PHE A 59 -3.85 -3.21 13.66
C PHE A 59 -2.35 -2.89 13.67
N LEU A 60 -1.49 -3.90 13.52
CA LEU A 60 -0.04 -3.69 13.38
C LEU A 60 0.30 -2.86 12.14
N LEU A 61 -0.27 -3.19 10.97
CA LEU A 61 -0.02 -2.43 9.74
C LEU A 61 -0.51 -0.99 9.83
N GLN A 62 -1.64 -0.75 10.49
CA GLN A 62 -2.14 0.59 10.74
C GLN A 62 -1.09 1.40 11.52
N ILE A 63 -0.63 0.91 12.67
CA ILE A 63 0.35 1.65 13.50
C ILE A 63 1.65 1.90 12.72
N LEU A 64 2.16 0.90 12.00
CA LEU A 64 3.38 1.05 11.22
C LEU A 64 3.22 2.04 10.06
N SER A 65 2.05 2.08 9.43
CA SER A 65 1.74 3.09 8.41
C SER A 65 1.73 4.50 8.98
N GLU A 66 1.21 4.69 10.20
CA GLU A 66 1.25 5.98 10.89
C GLU A 66 2.68 6.39 11.23
N ILE A 67 3.51 5.47 11.75
CA ILE A 67 4.93 5.71 12.05
C ILE A 67 5.69 6.19 10.81
N LEU A 68 5.50 5.50 9.67
CA LEU A 68 6.15 5.85 8.41
C LEU A 68 5.68 7.21 7.87
N ASN A 69 4.37 7.46 7.91
CA ASN A 69 3.79 8.72 7.45
C ASN A 69 4.23 9.92 8.32
N GLU A 70 4.25 9.75 9.64
CA GLU A 70 4.66 10.77 10.61
C GLU A 70 6.19 10.91 10.73
N ARG A 71 6.95 9.96 10.18
CA ARG A 71 8.41 9.86 10.28
C ARG A 71 8.91 9.85 11.72
N ILE A 72 8.20 9.14 12.58
CA ILE A 72 8.56 9.04 14.00
C ILE A 72 9.90 8.33 14.13
N GLY A 73 10.93 9.06 14.57
CA GLY A 73 12.25 8.49 14.90
C GLY A 73 13.31 8.51 13.79
N ASP A 74 13.07 9.17 12.64
CA ASP A 74 13.96 9.14 11.45
C ASP A 74 14.44 7.71 11.10
N VAL A 75 13.45 6.83 10.96
CA VAL A 75 13.63 5.38 10.86
C VAL A 75 14.36 5.02 9.58
N THR A 76 15.41 4.20 9.69
CA THR A 76 16.04 3.59 8.52
C THR A 76 15.36 2.25 8.21
N ILE A 77 14.71 2.15 7.06
CA ILE A 77 13.99 0.96 6.63
C ILE A 77 14.95 -0.02 5.95
N SER A 78 14.98 -1.27 6.42
CA SER A 78 15.76 -2.32 5.76
C SER A 78 15.07 -2.82 4.48
N LYS A 79 15.87 -3.33 3.54
CA LYS A 79 15.37 -3.98 2.31
C LYS A 79 14.42 -5.14 2.62
N ASP A 80 14.72 -5.91 3.66
CA ASP A 80 13.92 -7.07 4.06
C ASP A 80 12.52 -6.65 4.53
N VAL A 81 12.43 -5.56 5.30
CA VAL A 81 11.14 -4.98 5.73
C VAL A 81 10.35 -4.49 4.52
N ALA A 82 10.99 -3.76 3.59
CA ALA A 82 10.32 -3.26 2.40
C ALA A 82 9.80 -4.40 1.50
N LEU A 83 10.61 -5.44 1.28
CA LEU A 83 10.21 -6.63 0.53
C LEU A 83 9.11 -7.42 1.22
N PHE A 84 9.13 -7.50 2.55
CA PHE A 84 8.07 -8.14 3.31
C PHE A 84 6.74 -7.39 3.18
N VAL A 85 6.74 -6.06 3.30
CA VAL A 85 5.55 -5.22 3.07
C VAL A 85 5.06 -5.37 1.63
N TYR A 86 5.96 -5.42 0.64
CA TYR A 86 5.61 -5.69 -0.75
C TYR A 86 4.97 -7.08 -0.93
N GLY A 87 5.47 -8.10 -0.23
CA GLY A 87 4.87 -9.43 -0.20
C GLY A 87 3.44 -9.43 0.35
N ILE A 88 3.20 -8.71 1.45
CA ILE A 88 1.85 -8.51 2.02
C ILE A 88 0.93 -7.85 0.99
N PHE A 89 1.39 -6.74 0.39
CA PHE A 89 0.64 -6.01 -0.62
C PHE A 89 0.26 -6.95 -1.78
N LYS A 90 1.23 -7.67 -2.34
CA LYS A 90 1.01 -8.61 -3.44
C LYS A 90 0.01 -9.71 -3.07
N LYS A 91 0.10 -10.28 -1.87
CA LYS A 91 -0.85 -11.30 -1.37
C LYS A 91 -2.28 -10.74 -1.23
N SER A 92 -2.41 -9.49 -0.82
CA SER A 92 -3.72 -8.84 -0.60
C SER A 92 -4.44 -8.36 -1.87
N ILE A 93 -3.77 -8.32 -3.03
CA ILE A 93 -4.37 -7.87 -4.30
C ILE A 93 -5.59 -8.68 -4.71
N GLY A 94 -5.65 -9.98 -4.37
CA GLY A 94 -6.79 -10.85 -4.70
C GLY A 94 -8.14 -10.32 -4.20
N VAL A 95 -8.13 -9.46 -3.17
CA VAL A 95 -9.32 -8.77 -2.66
C VAL A 95 -10.03 -7.94 -3.75
N LEU A 96 -9.30 -7.47 -4.76
CA LEU A 96 -9.86 -6.67 -5.85
C LEU A 96 -10.82 -7.46 -6.75
N GLU A 97 -10.72 -8.79 -6.79
CA GLU A 97 -11.64 -9.63 -7.58
C GLU A 97 -13.06 -9.64 -7.01
N GLN A 98 -13.18 -9.46 -5.69
CA GLN A 98 -14.44 -9.44 -4.95
C GLN A 98 -14.79 -8.04 -4.44
N ALA A 99 -14.01 -7.03 -4.82
CA ALA A 99 -14.15 -5.69 -4.27
C ALA A 99 -15.49 -5.08 -4.69
N VAL A 100 -16.24 -4.62 -3.68
CA VAL A 100 -17.33 -3.67 -3.85
C VAL A 100 -16.75 -2.27 -3.75
N ARG A 101 -17.34 -1.30 -4.46
CA ARG A 101 -16.92 0.11 -4.38
C ARG A 101 -16.89 0.59 -2.93
N GLY A 102 -15.69 0.87 -2.43
CA GLY A 102 -15.47 1.45 -1.12
C GLY A 102 -15.98 2.89 -1.04
N LYS A 103 -16.69 3.20 0.06
CA LYS A 103 -17.24 4.54 0.33
C LYS A 103 -16.42 5.32 1.37
N SER A 104 -15.71 4.60 2.25
CA SER A 104 -14.83 5.12 3.29
C SER A 104 -13.37 5.13 2.84
N GLY A 105 -12.54 5.94 3.51
CA GLY A 105 -11.08 5.76 3.46
C GLY A 105 -10.64 4.58 4.33
N LEU A 106 -9.36 4.50 4.66
CA LEU A 106 -8.86 3.54 5.64
C LEU A 106 -9.07 4.07 7.07
N PRO A 107 -9.45 3.21 8.05
CA PRO A 107 -9.89 1.83 7.86
C PRO A 107 -11.26 1.74 7.16
N SER A 108 -11.40 0.76 6.28
CA SER A 108 -12.60 0.49 5.48
C SER A 108 -13.63 -0.36 6.22
N GLY A 109 -13.22 -1.10 7.24
CA GLY A 109 -14.04 -2.06 7.98
C GLY A 109 -14.03 -3.48 7.40
N ILE A 110 -13.23 -3.71 6.34
CA ILE A 110 -12.99 -5.03 5.77
C ILE A 110 -11.50 -5.34 5.91
N THR A 111 -11.17 -6.33 6.74
CA THR A 111 -9.79 -6.70 7.09
C THR A 111 -8.87 -6.81 5.87
N ALA A 112 -9.32 -7.51 4.83
CA ALA A 112 -8.49 -7.75 3.65
C ALA A 112 -8.25 -6.47 2.81
N VAL A 113 -9.25 -5.57 2.75
CA VAL A 113 -9.10 -4.25 2.12
C VAL A 113 -8.15 -3.37 2.94
N ASP A 114 -8.22 -3.48 4.26
CA ASP A 114 -7.37 -2.70 5.16
C ASP A 114 -5.91 -3.15 5.07
N VAL A 115 -5.64 -4.46 4.99
CA VAL A 115 -4.28 -4.97 4.70
C VAL A 115 -3.76 -4.43 3.36
N LEU A 116 -4.57 -4.49 2.30
CA LEU A 116 -4.21 -3.94 0.99
C LEU A 116 -3.87 -2.44 1.07
N GLY A 117 -4.73 -1.67 1.74
CA GLY A 117 -4.58 -0.23 1.83
C GLY A 117 -3.41 0.21 2.71
N TYR A 118 -3.22 -0.42 3.88
CA TYR A 118 -2.10 -0.08 4.77
C TYR A 118 -0.77 -0.51 4.17
N SER A 119 -0.67 -1.71 3.57
CA SER A 119 0.57 -2.13 2.90
C SER A 119 0.93 -1.22 1.71
N LEU A 120 -0.05 -0.77 0.92
CA LEU A 120 0.16 0.23 -0.14
C LEU A 120 0.64 1.57 0.42
N THR A 121 0.03 2.04 1.52
CA THR A 121 0.41 3.29 2.20
C THR A 121 1.84 3.21 2.73
N MET A 122 2.21 2.10 3.37
CA MET A 122 3.57 1.87 3.84
C MET A 122 4.59 1.88 2.69
N LEU A 123 4.31 1.19 1.58
CA LEU A 123 5.18 1.22 0.40
C LEU A 123 5.37 2.64 -0.14
N ARG A 124 4.28 3.43 -0.21
CA ARG A 124 4.33 4.83 -0.65
C ARG A 124 5.29 5.63 0.21
N ASP A 125 5.20 5.49 1.52
CA ASP A 125 5.99 6.26 2.47
C ASP A 125 7.45 5.79 2.53
N ILE A 126 7.70 4.47 2.42
CA ILE A 126 9.05 3.89 2.22
C ILE A 126 9.71 4.50 0.97
N CYS A 127 8.99 4.54 -0.16
CA CYS A 127 9.53 5.08 -1.40
C CYS A 127 9.72 6.61 -1.37
N ALA A 128 9.03 7.32 -0.48
CA ALA A 128 9.25 8.75 -0.26
C ALA A 128 10.53 9.02 0.54
N HIS A 129 10.94 8.08 1.40
CA HIS A 129 12.02 8.29 2.35
C HIS A 129 13.40 8.45 1.69
N ASP A 130 13.64 7.70 0.60
CA ASP A 130 14.90 7.77 -0.17
C ASP A 130 15.11 9.13 -0.86
N SER A 131 14.05 9.90 -1.11
CA SER A 131 14.16 11.20 -1.79
C SER A 131 14.85 12.30 -0.96
N ILE A 132 15.04 12.07 0.34
CA ILE A 132 15.48 13.08 1.32
C ILE A 132 16.93 12.88 1.77
N ARG A 133 17.49 11.67 1.68
CA ARG A 133 18.79 11.34 2.28
C ARG A 133 20.04 11.68 1.43
N GLY A 134 19.88 12.37 0.31
CA GLY A 134 21.01 12.88 -0.50
C GLY A 134 21.56 11.85 -1.49
N ASP A 135 22.21 12.37 -2.54
CA ASP A 135 22.67 11.64 -3.73
C ASP A 135 23.92 10.76 -3.47
N GLU A 136 23.94 9.97 -2.40
CA GLU A 136 24.91 8.89 -2.30
C GLU A 136 24.41 7.73 -3.18
N GLU A 137 25.21 7.35 -4.17
CA GLU A 137 25.07 6.15 -5.01
C GLU A 137 25.18 4.89 -4.13
N ASP A 138 24.27 4.75 -3.19
CA ASP A 138 24.25 3.61 -2.30
C ASP A 138 23.60 2.48 -3.10
N ALA A 139 24.41 1.47 -3.47
CA ALA A 139 23.95 0.19 -4.02
C ALA A 139 22.91 -0.52 -3.11
N ASN A 140 22.58 0.10 -1.98
CA ASN A 140 21.57 -0.27 -1.03
C ASN A 140 20.23 0.49 -1.09
N ASN A 141 19.94 1.21 -2.17
CA ASN A 141 18.66 1.89 -2.36
C ASN A 141 17.45 0.91 -2.26
N VAL A 142 16.53 1.18 -1.33
CA VAL A 142 15.37 0.31 -1.05
C VAL A 142 14.38 0.34 -2.22
N VAL A 143 14.19 1.51 -2.83
CA VAL A 143 13.30 1.66 -3.99
C VAL A 143 13.84 0.88 -5.18
N ASP A 144 15.15 0.88 -5.44
CA ASP A 144 15.73 0.14 -6.56
C ASP A 144 15.53 -1.38 -6.40
N VAL A 145 15.59 -1.88 -5.16
CA VAL A 145 15.21 -3.26 -4.86
C VAL A 145 13.74 -3.49 -5.20
N LEU A 146 12.80 -2.66 -4.73
CA LEU A 146 11.38 -2.81 -5.06
C LEU A 146 11.10 -2.76 -6.57
N LEU A 147 11.82 -1.90 -7.30
CA LEU A 147 11.75 -1.80 -8.75
C LEU A 147 12.21 -3.10 -9.44
N SER A 148 13.28 -3.73 -8.96
CA SER A 148 13.75 -5.02 -9.48
C SER A 148 12.72 -6.17 -9.31
N TYR A 149 11.76 -6.01 -8.39
CA TYR A 149 10.63 -6.92 -8.20
C TYR A 149 9.35 -6.48 -8.92
N SER A 150 9.49 -5.65 -9.97
CA SER A 150 8.40 -5.19 -10.86
C SER A 150 7.30 -4.40 -10.14
N LEU A 151 7.61 -3.66 -9.06
CA LEU A 151 6.62 -2.87 -8.33
C LEU A 151 5.83 -1.92 -9.25
N VAL A 152 6.52 -1.16 -10.11
CA VAL A 152 5.87 -0.18 -11.01
C VAL A 152 4.96 -0.86 -12.03
N GLU A 153 5.41 -1.97 -12.62
CA GLU A 153 4.59 -2.74 -13.55
C GLU A 153 3.31 -3.26 -12.88
N LEU A 154 3.43 -3.83 -11.67
CA LEU A 154 2.27 -4.27 -10.89
C LEU A 154 1.30 -3.12 -10.63
N LEU A 155 1.79 -1.95 -10.22
CA LEU A 155 0.95 -0.79 -9.93
C LEU A 155 0.25 -0.25 -11.18
N LEU A 156 0.90 -0.27 -12.35
CA LEU A 156 0.29 0.13 -13.61
C LEU A 156 -0.82 -0.85 -14.02
N ILE A 157 -0.61 -2.16 -13.86
CA ILE A 157 -1.64 -3.18 -14.12
C ILE A 157 -2.85 -2.92 -13.21
N LEU A 158 -2.62 -2.73 -11.91
CA LEU A 158 -3.69 -2.44 -10.96
C LEU A 158 -4.44 -1.16 -11.33
N LEU A 159 -3.74 -0.09 -11.72
CA LEU A 159 -4.35 1.18 -12.10
C LEU A 159 -5.19 1.06 -13.38
N GLY A 160 -4.74 0.26 -14.35
CA GLY A 160 -5.46 -0.03 -15.59
C GLY A 160 -6.71 -0.88 -15.40
N ASP A 161 -6.69 -1.80 -14.43
CA ASP A 161 -7.84 -2.64 -14.07
C ASP A 161 -8.96 -1.86 -13.36
N LEU A 162 -8.65 -0.69 -12.79
CA LEU A 162 -9.62 0.11 -12.05
C LEU A 162 -10.60 0.81 -12.99
N GLU A 163 -11.86 0.86 -12.54
CA GLU A 163 -12.90 1.63 -13.21
C GLU A 163 -12.51 3.11 -13.42
N PRO A 164 -12.95 3.74 -14.51
CA PRO A 164 -12.68 5.14 -14.74
C PRO A 164 -13.23 6.01 -13.59
N PRO A 165 -12.53 7.12 -13.25
CA PRO A 165 -13.00 8.13 -12.32
C PRO A 165 -14.41 8.63 -12.67
N ALA A 166 -15.16 9.06 -11.66
CA ALA A 166 -16.56 9.48 -11.82
C ALA A 166 -16.76 10.59 -12.88
N ILE A 167 -15.78 11.49 -13.04
CA ILE A 167 -15.81 12.56 -14.04
C ILE A 167 -15.76 11.96 -15.46
N ILE A 168 -14.83 11.04 -15.70
CA ILE A 168 -14.68 10.36 -17.00
C ILE A 168 -15.94 9.52 -17.31
N ARG A 169 -16.47 8.79 -16.33
CA ARG A 169 -17.70 8.00 -16.52
C ARG A 169 -18.91 8.85 -16.89
N LYS A 170 -19.03 10.07 -16.37
CA LYS A 170 -20.13 10.97 -16.72
C LYS A 170 -20.03 11.47 -18.17
N GLY A 171 -18.80 11.70 -18.66
CA GLY A 171 -18.55 12.03 -20.07
C GLY A 171 -18.88 10.87 -21.00
N ILE A 172 -18.45 9.64 -20.66
CA ILE A 172 -18.72 8.42 -21.45
C ILE A 172 -20.23 8.12 -21.50
N LYS A 173 -20.95 8.25 -20.37
CA LYS A 173 -22.41 8.06 -20.36
C LYS A 173 -23.20 9.07 -21.19
N GLN A 174 -22.58 10.20 -21.57
CA GLN A 174 -23.19 11.16 -22.50
C GLN A 174 -22.88 10.83 -23.97
N SER A 175 -21.81 10.08 -24.25
CA SER A 175 -21.46 9.64 -25.62
C SER A 175 -22.12 8.32 -26.01
N ASP A 176 -22.36 7.43 -25.05
CA ASP A 176 -22.73 6.04 -25.33
C ASP A 176 -24.23 5.82 -25.10
N ASN A 177 -25.02 6.15 -26.12
CA ASN A 177 -26.40 5.68 -26.25
C ASN A 177 -26.50 4.30 -26.92
N GLN A 178 -25.40 3.67 -27.34
CA GLN A 178 -25.39 2.31 -27.88
C GLN A 178 -24.08 1.57 -27.55
N ASP A 179 -24.23 0.26 -27.40
CA ASP A 179 -23.21 -0.79 -27.36
C ASP A 179 -22.50 -1.09 -26.04
N GLY A 180 -23.08 -2.08 -25.35
CA GLY A 180 -22.52 -2.75 -24.20
C GLY A 180 -21.30 -3.59 -24.56
N ALA A 181 -20.12 -3.02 -24.32
CA ALA A 181 -18.96 -3.81 -23.92
C ALA A 181 -18.91 -3.77 -22.38
N ASN A 182 -19.19 -4.91 -21.74
CA ASN A 182 -19.00 -5.09 -20.31
C ASN A 182 -17.49 -5.02 -20.00
N CYS A 183 -16.93 -3.82 -19.90
CA CYS A 183 -15.61 -3.64 -19.32
C CYS A 183 -15.71 -4.05 -17.84
N SER A 184 -15.15 -5.20 -17.49
CA SER A 184 -15.07 -5.75 -16.13
C SER A 184 -14.08 -4.96 -15.27
N SER A 185 -14.14 -3.64 -15.32
CA SER A 185 -13.28 -2.76 -14.57
C SER A 185 -13.62 -2.84 -13.09
N LYS A 186 -12.61 -3.06 -12.25
CA LYS A 186 -12.77 -3.29 -10.82
C LYS A 186 -13.03 -1.96 -10.11
N PRO A 187 -14.02 -1.86 -9.20
CA PRO A 187 -14.21 -0.64 -8.44
C PRO A 187 -13.05 -0.44 -7.45
N CYS A 188 -12.80 0.80 -7.04
CA CYS A 188 -11.84 1.06 -5.97
C CYS A 188 -12.33 0.44 -4.66
N PRO A 189 -11.50 -0.34 -3.93
CA PRO A 189 -11.88 -1.02 -2.70
C PRO A 189 -12.06 -0.05 -1.52
N TYR A 190 -11.43 1.12 -1.57
CA TYR A 190 -11.61 2.22 -0.62
C TYR A 190 -11.41 3.59 -1.30
N LYS A 191 -11.91 4.65 -0.66
CA LYS A 191 -11.77 6.04 -1.10
C LYS A 191 -10.31 6.50 -0.96
N GLY A 192 -9.65 6.73 -2.09
CA GLY A 192 -8.25 7.15 -2.12
C GLY A 192 -7.33 6.14 -2.81
N PHE A 193 -7.77 4.90 -3.01
CA PHE A 193 -6.94 3.82 -3.56
C PHE A 193 -6.17 4.20 -4.84
N ARG A 194 -6.88 4.74 -5.85
CA ARG A 194 -6.28 5.24 -7.09
C ARG A 194 -5.18 6.29 -6.85
N ARG A 195 -5.47 7.27 -5.99
CA ARG A 195 -4.53 8.35 -5.64
C ARG A 195 -3.30 7.76 -4.94
N ASP A 196 -3.49 6.78 -4.06
CA ASP A 196 -2.39 6.18 -3.31
C ASP A 196 -1.46 5.37 -4.24
N ILE A 197 -2.01 4.64 -5.22
CA ILE A 197 -1.24 3.98 -6.29
C ILE A 197 -0.42 5.02 -7.07
N VAL A 198 -1.06 6.10 -7.55
CA VAL A 198 -0.39 7.14 -8.33
C VAL A 198 0.71 7.82 -7.51
N ALA A 199 0.48 8.08 -6.22
CA ALA A 199 1.48 8.65 -5.33
C ALA A 199 2.69 7.71 -5.14
N LEU A 200 2.46 6.41 -4.97
CA LEU A 200 3.54 5.43 -4.88
C LEU A 200 4.36 5.37 -6.17
N ILE A 201 3.72 5.35 -7.35
CA ILE A 201 4.42 5.42 -8.64
C ILE A 201 5.25 6.70 -8.71
N GLY A 202 4.67 7.84 -8.33
CA GLY A 202 5.34 9.14 -8.26
C GLY A 202 6.62 9.11 -7.43
N ASN A 203 6.56 8.49 -6.25
CA ASN A 203 7.72 8.34 -5.37
C ASN A 203 8.79 7.42 -5.98
N CYS A 204 8.39 6.32 -6.63
CA CYS A 204 9.31 5.41 -7.30
C CYS A 204 10.09 6.10 -8.43
N VAL A 205 9.41 6.92 -9.24
CA VAL A 205 10.00 7.56 -10.44
C VAL A 205 10.79 8.82 -10.15
N HIS A 206 10.65 9.37 -8.93
CA HIS A 206 11.32 10.60 -8.54
C HIS A 206 12.84 10.44 -8.72
N ARG A 207 13.44 11.35 -9.51
CA ARG A 207 14.87 11.35 -9.90
C ARG A 207 15.38 10.09 -10.65
N ARG A 208 14.51 9.14 -11.00
CA ARG A 208 14.89 7.91 -11.72
C ARG A 208 14.45 7.94 -13.17
N LYS A 209 15.29 8.47 -14.05
CA LYS A 209 14.99 8.64 -15.49
C LYS A 209 14.62 7.31 -16.17
N HIS A 210 15.34 6.23 -15.87
CA HIS A 210 15.09 4.92 -16.49
C HIS A 210 13.68 4.40 -16.19
N VAL A 211 13.19 4.56 -14.96
CA VAL A 211 11.81 4.19 -14.57
C VAL A 211 10.79 5.08 -15.28
N GLN A 212 11.06 6.37 -15.39
CA GLN A 212 10.18 7.28 -16.13
C GLN A 212 10.07 6.85 -17.60
N ASP A 213 11.20 6.53 -18.25
CA ASP A 213 11.23 6.05 -19.64
C ASP A 213 10.45 4.74 -19.81
N GLU A 214 10.55 3.82 -18.84
CA GLU A 214 9.74 2.61 -18.81
C GLU A 214 8.23 2.95 -18.80
N ILE A 215 7.78 3.83 -17.91
CA ILE A 215 6.36 4.24 -17.86
C ILE A 215 5.90 4.86 -19.18
N ARG A 216 6.74 5.68 -19.83
CA ARG A 216 6.41 6.27 -21.15
C ARG A 216 6.23 5.17 -22.20
N SER A 217 7.13 4.19 -22.24
CA SER A 217 7.08 3.08 -23.20
C SER A 217 5.84 2.18 -23.04
N ARG A 218 5.33 2.07 -21.82
CA ARG A 218 4.13 1.26 -21.48
C ARG A 218 2.81 2.04 -21.59
N ASN A 219 2.83 3.24 -22.17
CA ASN A 219 1.66 4.13 -22.25
C ASN A 219 1.08 4.49 -20.86
N GLY A 220 1.89 4.39 -19.80
CA GLY A 220 1.45 4.54 -18.41
C GLY A 220 1.07 5.98 -18.05
N ILE A 221 1.52 6.97 -18.82
CA ILE A 221 1.15 8.39 -18.62
C ILE A 221 -0.38 8.55 -18.61
N LEU A 222 -1.08 7.91 -19.54
CA LEU A 222 -2.55 8.00 -19.62
C LEU A 222 -3.23 7.43 -18.38
N LEU A 223 -2.67 6.37 -17.78
CA LEU A 223 -3.19 5.78 -16.54
C LEU A 223 -2.97 6.72 -15.34
N LEU A 224 -1.82 7.39 -15.28
CA LEU A 224 -1.47 8.31 -14.20
C LEU A 224 -2.30 9.61 -14.18
N LEU A 225 -2.90 9.98 -15.32
CA LEU A 225 -3.72 11.18 -15.47
C LEU A 225 -5.21 10.96 -15.13
N GLN A 226 -5.61 9.73 -14.77
CA GLN A 226 -6.99 9.38 -14.45
C GLN A 226 -7.42 9.88 -13.05
#